data_AF-A0A089N019-F1
#
_entry.id   AF-A0A089N019-F1
#
_cell.length_a   1.000
_cell.length_b   1.000
_cell.length_c   1.000
_cell.angle_alpha   90.00
_cell.angle_beta   90.00
_cell.angle_gamma   90.00
#
_symmetry.space_group_name_H-M   'P 1'
#
loop_
_entity.id
_entity.type
_entity.pdbx_description
1 polymer ?
#
loop_
_entity_poly.entity_id
_entity_poly.type
_entity_poly.pdbx_seq_one_letter_code
_entity_poly.pdbx_strand_id
1 'polypeptide(L)' 'QNISGEHGLDGSGVYHGTSDLQLERMNVYFNEGARNKYVPRAVLVDLEPGTMDAVRAGPFGQL' A
#
# COMPACT_ATOMS: atom_id res chain seq x y z
N GLN A 1 10.13 -1.65 9.50
CA GLN A 1 9.13 -2.60 8.97
C GLN A 1 7.85 -1.84 8.75
N ASN A 2 7.27 -1.99 7.57
CA ASN A 2 6.00 -1.40 7.16
C ASN A 2 5.04 -2.53 6.79
N ILE A 3 3.75 -2.31 7.03
CA ILE A 3 2.69 -3.31 6.80
C ILE A 3 2.74 -3.83 5.35
N SER A 4 2.99 -2.95 4.37
CA SER A 4 3.16 -3.34 2.95
C SER A 4 4.30 -4.35 2.76
N GLY A 5 5.46 -4.14 3.40
CA GLY A 5 6.61 -5.02 3.28
C GLY A 5 6.42 -6.37 3.98
N GLU A 6 5.70 -6.40 5.11
CA GLU A 6 5.32 -7.65 5.80
C GLU A 6 4.42 -8.53 4.91
N HIS A 7 3.50 -7.87 4.20
CA HIS A 7 2.60 -8.46 3.23
C HIS A 7 3.23 -8.68 1.84
N GLY A 8 4.52 -8.38 1.65
CA GLY A 8 5.21 -8.60 0.38
C GLY A 8 4.75 -7.70 -0.78
N LEU A 9 4.12 -6.55 -0.47
CA LEU A 9 3.73 -5.54 -1.44
C LEU A 9 4.87 -4.56 -1.72
N ASP A 10 5.09 -4.26 -2.99
CA ASP A 10 6.04 -3.22 -3.40
C ASP A 10 5.42 -1.80 -3.35
N GLY A 11 6.19 -0.81 -3.80
CA GLY A 11 5.75 0.60 -3.87
C GLY A 11 4.62 0.87 -4.88
N SER A 12 4.28 -0.10 -5.73
CA SER A 12 3.23 -0.01 -6.74
C SER A 12 1.95 -0.78 -6.36
N GLY A 13 1.99 -1.52 -5.24
CA GLY A 13 0.89 -2.36 -4.75
C GLY A 13 0.85 -3.75 -5.36
N VAL A 14 1.94 -4.20 -5.98
CA VAL A 14 2.04 -5.54 -6.55
C VAL A 14 2.63 -6.49 -5.51
N TYR A 15 2.00 -7.66 -5.37
CA TYR A 15 2.47 -8.72 -4.49
C TYR A 15 3.65 -9.48 -5.10
N HIS A 16 4.75 -9.53 -4.35
CA HIS A 16 5.98 -10.28 -4.67
C HIS A 16 6.37 -11.25 -3.54
N GLY A 17 5.46 -11.55 -2.62
CA GLY A 17 5.70 -12.46 -1.52
C GLY A 17 5.85 -13.92 -1.97
N THR A 18 6.44 -14.73 -1.11
CA THR A 18 6.73 -16.15 -1.36
C THR A 18 6.00 -17.07 -0.39
N SER A 19 5.22 -16.52 0.55
CA SER A 19 4.57 -17.27 1.63
C SER A 19 3.08 -16.93 1.70
N ASP A 20 2.24 -17.95 1.77
CA ASP A 20 0.78 -17.78 1.88
C ASP A 20 0.37 -17.01 3.15
N LEU A 21 1.21 -17.05 4.19
CA LEU A 21 1.00 -16.24 5.40
C LEU A 21 0.97 -14.74 5.12
N GLN A 22 1.67 -14.29 4.07
CA GLN A 22 1.69 -12.87 3.68
C GLN A 22 0.39 -12.44 3.02
N LEU A 23 -0.39 -13.38 2.48
CA LEU A 23 -1.73 -13.12 1.91
C LEU A 23 -2.82 -13.17 2.99
N GLU A 24 -2.55 -13.81 4.13
CA GLU A 24 -3.53 -13.89 5.21
C GLU A 24 -3.94 -12.51 5.72
N ARG A 25 -5.25 -12.30 5.80
CA ARG A 25 -5.86 -11.07 6.35
C ARG A 25 -5.40 -9.78 5.64
N MET A 26 -4.84 -9.87 4.43
CA MET A 26 -4.42 -8.70 3.64
C MET A 26 -5.59 -7.73 3.40
N ASN A 27 -6.81 -8.26 3.31
CA ASN A 27 -8.05 -7.52 3.15
C ASN A 27 -8.38 -6.55 4.32
N VAL A 28 -7.75 -6.70 5.48
CA VAL A 28 -7.91 -5.80 6.64
C VAL A 28 -7.36 -4.42 6.33
N TYR A 29 -6.19 -4.35 5.72
CA TYR A 29 -5.49 -3.08 5.43
C TYR A 29 -5.57 -2.68 3.95
N PHE A 30 -5.75 -3.63 3.05
CA PHE A 30 -5.77 -3.40 1.60
C PHE A 30 -7.07 -3.87 0.95
N ASN A 31 -7.42 -3.25 -0.16
CA ASN A 31 -8.38 -3.79 -1.12
C ASN A 31 -7.63 -4.39 -2.30
N GLU A 32 -8.10 -5.53 -2.79
CA GLU A 32 -7.65 -6.05 -4.09
C GLU A 32 -8.41 -5.30 -5.20
N GLY A 33 -7.66 -4.56 -6.01
CA GLY A 33 -8.13 -3.88 -7.20
C GLY A 33 -7.87 -4.69 -8.47
N ALA A 34 -8.09 -4.06 -9.63
CA ALA A 34 -7.83 -4.72 -10.91
C ALA A 34 -6.33 -5.06 -11.07
N ARG A 35 -6.05 -6.15 -11.80
CA ARG A 35 -4.68 -6.62 -12.13
C ARG A 35 -3.84 -7.00 -10.90
N ASN A 36 -4.46 -7.58 -9.87
CA ASN A 36 -3.79 -8.00 -8.63
C ASN A 36 -3.03 -6.86 -7.92
N LYS A 37 -3.56 -5.63 -8.05
CA LYS A 37 -3.02 -4.47 -7.35
C LYS A 37 -3.73 -4.30 -6.01
N TYR A 38 -2.96 -4.21 -4.92
CA TYR A 38 -3.47 -3.99 -3.58
C TYR A 38 -3.37 -2.51 -3.19
N VAL A 39 -4.52 -1.91 -2.88
CA VAL A 39 -4.66 -0.47 -2.58
C VAL A 39 -4.96 -0.27 -1.09
N PRO A 40 -4.27 0.64 -0.37
CA PRO A 40 -4.50 0.86 1.05
C PRO A 40 -5.92 1.36 1.35
N ARG A 41 -6.53 0.83 2.41
CA ARG A 41 -7.75 1.37 3.03
C ARG A 41 -7.39 2.57 3.92
N ALA A 42 -7.01 3.69 3.32
CA ALA A 42 -6.56 4.87 4.04
C ALA A 42 -7.24 6.15 3.54
N VAL A 43 -7.45 7.10 4.46
CA VAL A 43 -7.86 8.47 4.16
C VAL A 43 -6.79 9.40 4.73
N LEU A 44 -6.18 10.21 3.86
CA LEU A 44 -5.19 11.21 4.25
C LEU A 44 -5.88 12.56 4.36
N VAL A 45 -5.67 13.25 5.48
CA VAL A 45 -6.25 14.55 5.77
C VAL A 45 -5.12 15.49 6.17
N ASP A 46 -5.00 16.62 5.49
CA ASP A 46 -4.09 17.69 5.84
C ASP A 46 -4.73 19.06 5.54
N LEU A 47 -4.33 20.08 6.29
CA LEU A 47 -4.69 21.48 6.09
C LEU A 47 -3.66 22.22 5.22
N GLU A 48 -2.49 21.62 5.01
CA GLU A 48 -1.43 22.18 4.16
C GLU A 48 -1.29 21.40 2.83
N PRO A 49 -1.32 22.06 1.67
CA PRO A 49 -1.27 21.36 0.39
C PRO A 49 0.08 20.69 0.09
N GLY A 50 1.17 21.14 0.73
CA GLY A 50 2.54 20.66 0.44
C GLY A 50 2.83 19.24 0.91
N THR A 51 2.18 18.76 1.97
CA THR A 51 2.44 17.42 2.52
C THR A 51 1.93 16.32 1.60
N MET A 52 0.81 16.55 0.91
CA MET A 52 0.23 15.57 0.00
C MET A 52 1.13 15.33 -1.21
N ASP A 53 1.83 16.35 -1.70
CA ASP A 53 2.81 16.22 -2.78
C ASP A 53 4.04 15.43 -2.32
N ALA A 54 4.51 15.66 -1.10
CA ALA A 54 5.61 14.89 -0.51
C ALA A 54 5.25 13.40 -0.34
N VAL A 55 4.02 13.10 0.08
CA VAL A 55 3.53 11.71 0.18
C VAL A 55 3.47 11.04 -1.20
N ARG A 56 2.98 11.74 -2.22
CA ARG A 56 2.92 11.24 -3.61
C ARG A 56 4.29 11.05 -4.25
N ALA A 57 5.26 11.89 -3.91
CA ALA A 57 6.65 11.76 -4.35
C ALA A 57 7.42 10.66 -3.60
N GLY A 58 6.85 10.14 -2.52
CA GLY A 58 7.44 9.07 -1.72
C GLY A 58 7.47 7.71 -2.43
N PRO A 59 8.26 6.76 -1.92
CA PRO A 59 8.45 5.43 -2.52
C PRO A 59 7.17 4.58 -2.58
N PHE A 60 6.14 4.93 -1.80
CA PHE A 60 4.82 4.29 -1.79
C PHE A 60 3.71 5.23 -2.32
N GLY A 61 4.07 6.33 -2.99
CA GLY A 61 3.09 7.29 -3.48
C GLY A 61 2.17 6.75 -4.58
N GLN A 62 2.52 5.60 -5.18
CA GLN A 62 1.71 4.91 -6.18
C GLN A 62 0.91 3.71 -5.63
N LEU A 63 1.06 3.40 -4.34
CA LEU A 63 0.42 2.26 -3.69
C LEU A 63 -1.10 2.46 -3.57
#